data_AF-A0A496A5T4-F1
#
_entry.id   AF-A0A496A5T4-F1
#
_cell.length_a   1.000
_cell.length_b   1.000
_cell.length_c   1.000
_cell.angle_alpha   90.00
_cell.angle_beta   90.00
_cell.angle_gamma   90.00
#
_symmetry.space_group_name_H-M   'P 1'
#
loop_
_entity.id
_entity.type
_entity.pdbx_description
1 polymer ?
#
loop_
_entity_poly.entity_id
_entity_poly.type
_entity_poly.pdbx_seq_one_letter_code
_entity_poly.pdbx_strand_id
1 'polypeptide(L)'
;MATIENPTELKVEHLLHSVKQLSPVELDEFTRKFMEWQQREAAISEEVDPDATDAEVVAFIRKNSQLPEKAYRRYWQLRLKRENETLSDDEQQTYEELLRKLEIMNVKRLEALAILVQRWGKPVKEIMGELGLFVSHFDKPEFS
;
A
#
# COMPACT_ATOMS: atom_id res chain seq x y z
N MET A 1 -31.88 -23.40 -13.51
CA MET A 1 -31.16 -22.15 -13.83
C MET A 1 -31.69 -21.09 -12.87
N ALA A 2 -30.86 -20.64 -11.92
CA ALA A 2 -31.27 -19.65 -10.93
C ALA A 2 -30.80 -18.27 -11.38
N THR A 3 -31.75 -17.41 -11.72
CA THR A 3 -31.54 -15.99 -11.95
C THR A 3 -31.27 -15.34 -10.61
N ILE A 4 -30.05 -14.85 -10.38
CA ILE A 4 -29.73 -14.08 -9.18
C ILE A 4 -30.26 -12.67 -9.42
N GLU A 5 -31.38 -12.36 -8.78
CA GLU A 5 -31.90 -10.99 -8.66
C GLU A 5 -30.87 -10.15 -7.90
N ASN A 6 -30.34 -9.11 -8.53
CA ASN A 6 -29.39 -8.19 -7.95
C ASN A 6 -30.17 -7.12 -7.15
N PRO A 7 -30.16 -7.12 -5.81
CA PRO A 7 -30.91 -6.14 -5.04
C PRO A 7 -30.18 -4.79 -5.07
N THR A 8 -30.87 -3.81 -5.64
CA THR A 8 -30.54 -2.39 -5.67
C THR A 8 -30.33 -1.85 -4.24
N GLU A 9 -29.16 -1.23 -4.00
CA GLU A 9 -28.71 -0.59 -2.74
C GLU A 9 -28.37 -1.51 -1.54
N LEU A 10 -27.28 -2.27 -1.65
CA LEU A 10 -26.57 -2.81 -0.49
C LEU A 10 -25.91 -1.66 0.32
N LYS A 11 -26.54 -1.25 1.43
CA LYS A 11 -25.91 -0.34 2.40
C LYS A 11 -24.89 -1.08 3.27
N VAL A 12 -23.86 -0.37 3.72
CA VAL A 12 -22.76 -0.91 4.54
C VAL A 12 -23.29 -1.60 5.80
N GLU A 13 -24.37 -1.07 6.38
CA GLU A 13 -25.00 -1.66 7.56
C GLU A 13 -25.53 -3.09 7.31
N HIS A 14 -26.06 -3.37 6.12
CA HIS A 14 -26.62 -4.68 5.75
C HIS A 14 -25.51 -5.73 5.49
N LEU A 15 -24.39 -5.29 4.91
CA LEU A 15 -23.19 -6.12 4.76
C LEU A 15 -22.57 -6.48 6.12
N LEU A 16 -22.42 -5.50 7.01
CA LEU A 16 -21.90 -5.76 8.36
C LEU A 16 -22.80 -6.67 9.18
N HIS A 17 -24.12 -6.60 9.00
CA HIS A 17 -25.03 -7.54 9.65
C HIS A 17 -24.80 -8.98 9.18
N SER A 18 -24.54 -9.17 7.88
CA SER A 18 -24.28 -10.48 7.29
C SER A 18 -22.91 -11.05 7.72
N VAL A 19 -21.87 -10.20 7.80
CA VAL A 19 -20.53 -10.60 8.26
C VAL A 19 -20.54 -11.01 9.74
N LYS A 20 -21.36 -10.38 10.58
CA LYS A 20 -21.49 -10.73 12.00
C LYS A 20 -22.12 -12.10 12.25
N GLN A 21 -22.80 -12.67 11.26
CA GLN A 21 -23.44 -13.98 11.37
C GLN A 21 -22.52 -15.13 10.92
N LEU A 22 -21.33 -14.81 10.39
CA LEU A 22 -20.36 -15.81 9.95
C LEU A 22 -19.78 -16.56 11.15
N SER A 23 -19.52 -17.86 10.95
CA SER A 23 -18.71 -18.62 11.92
C SER A 23 -17.27 -18.09 11.97
N PRO A 24 -16.49 -18.38 13.02
CA PRO A 24 -15.10 -17.91 13.13
C PRO A 24 -14.22 -18.29 11.93
N VAL A 25 -14.44 -19.47 11.34
CA VAL A 25 -13.69 -19.95 10.16
C VAL A 25 -14.09 -19.19 8.89
N GLU A 26 -15.38 -18.91 8.72
CA GLU A 26 -15.89 -18.15 7.59
C GLU A 26 -15.53 -16.66 7.69
N LEU A 27 -15.43 -16.12 8.91
CA LEU A 27 -14.96 -14.76 9.14
C LEU A 27 -13.48 -14.61 8.80
N ASP A 28 -12.66 -15.61 9.11
CA ASP A 28 -11.24 -15.65 8.69
C ASP A 28 -11.12 -15.72 7.16
N GLU A 29 -11.90 -16.59 6.52
CA GLU A 29 -11.95 -16.68 5.06
C GLU A 29 -12.45 -15.37 4.42
N PHE A 30 -13.49 -14.74 4.99
CA PHE A 30 -13.98 -13.44 4.56
C PHE A 30 -12.91 -12.37 4.68
N THR A 31 -12.20 -12.32 5.81
CA THR A 31 -11.13 -11.35 6.05
C THR A 31 -9.98 -11.55 5.05
N ARG A 32 -9.58 -12.80 4.80
CA ARG A 32 -8.58 -13.13 3.77
C ARG A 32 -9.01 -12.66 2.38
N LYS A 33 -10.23 -13.01 1.95
CA LYS A 33 -10.77 -12.62 0.64
C LYS A 33 -10.99 -11.11 0.52
N PHE A 34 -11.42 -10.46 1.60
CA PHE A 34 -11.57 -9.00 1.65
C PHE A 34 -10.20 -8.31 1.54
N MET A 35 -9.17 -8.82 2.21
CA MET A 35 -7.80 -8.32 2.04
C MET A 35 -7.26 -8.56 0.63
N GLU A 36 -7.49 -9.73 0.03
CA GLU A 36 -7.10 -10.01 -1.36
C GLU A 36 -7.82 -9.08 -2.35
N TRP A 37 -9.12 -8.84 -2.15
CA TRP A 37 -9.90 -7.89 -2.95
C TRP A 37 -9.39 -6.46 -2.76
N GLN A 38 -9.17 -6.03 -1.52
CA GLN A 38 -8.64 -4.71 -1.21
C GLN A 38 -7.23 -4.52 -1.79
N GLN A 39 -6.44 -5.59 -1.93
CA GLN A 39 -5.14 -5.57 -2.60
C GLN A 39 -5.26 -5.44 -4.12
N ARG A 40 -6.23 -6.13 -4.74
CA ARG A 40 -6.54 -5.96 -6.17
C ARG A 40 -7.04 -4.54 -6.44
N GLU A 41 -7.96 -4.04 -5.62
CA GLU A 41 -8.49 -2.68 -5.73
C GLU A 41 -7.43 -1.61 -5.38
N ALA A 42 -6.51 -1.84 -4.43
CA ALA A 42 -5.43 -0.90 -4.12
C ALA A 42 -4.39 -0.80 -5.25
N ALA A 43 -4.23 -1.87 -6.04
CA ALA A 43 -3.49 -1.83 -7.30
C ALA A 43 -4.26 -1.07 -8.40
N ILE A 44 -5.60 -1.01 -8.33
CA ILE A 44 -6.48 -0.37 -9.32
C ILE A 44 -6.85 1.09 -8.95
N SER A 45 -6.71 1.51 -7.68
CA SER A 45 -7.42 2.70 -7.17
C SER A 45 -6.62 4.01 -7.12
N GLU A 46 -5.33 4.03 -7.47
CA GLU A 46 -4.62 5.31 -7.61
C GLU A 46 -3.42 5.10 -8.53
N GLU A 47 -3.67 5.27 -9.83
CA GLU A 47 -2.66 5.33 -10.87
C GLU A 47 -2.20 6.78 -11.06
N VAL A 48 -0.96 6.97 -11.49
CA VAL A 48 -0.48 8.30 -11.89
C VAL A 48 -1.03 8.60 -13.29
N ASP A 49 -1.76 9.70 -13.44
CA ASP A 49 -2.27 10.13 -14.74
C ASP A 49 -1.07 10.45 -15.67
N PRO A 50 -0.94 9.76 -16.82
CA PRO A 50 0.14 10.02 -17.79
C PRO A 50 0.17 11.44 -18.33
N ASP A 51 -0.95 12.16 -18.28
CA ASP A 51 -1.09 13.55 -18.73
C ASP A 51 -0.98 14.57 -17.58
N ALA A 52 -0.75 14.11 -16.34
CA ALA A 52 -0.53 14.98 -15.18
C ALA A 52 0.68 15.91 -15.39
N THR A 53 0.68 17.07 -14.75
CA THR A 53 1.84 17.97 -14.75
C THR A 53 3.04 17.34 -14.03
N ASP A 54 4.25 17.79 -14.35
CA ASP A 54 5.46 17.29 -13.66
C ASP A 54 5.39 17.49 -12.14
N ALA A 55 4.77 18.58 -11.67
CA ALA A 55 4.57 18.84 -10.24
C ALA A 55 3.69 17.77 -9.56
N GLU A 56 2.62 17.33 -10.24
CA GLU A 56 1.72 16.29 -9.76
C GLU A 56 2.41 14.91 -9.75
N VAL A 57 3.17 14.60 -10.82
CA VAL A 57 3.97 13.36 -10.87
C VAL A 57 5.00 13.34 -9.75
N VAL A 58 5.68 14.45 -9.46
CA VAL A 58 6.62 14.57 -8.34
C VAL A 58 5.92 14.41 -6.99
N ALA A 59 4.73 15.00 -6.80
CA ALA A 59 3.95 14.83 -5.58
C ALA A 59 3.53 13.37 -5.39
N PHE A 60 3.13 12.68 -6.47
CA PHE A 60 2.79 11.27 -6.45
C PHE A 60 4.00 10.39 -6.09
N ILE A 61 5.17 10.68 -6.65
CA ILE A 61 6.42 9.99 -6.26
C ILE A 61 6.69 10.18 -4.78
N ARG A 62 6.61 11.42 -4.25
CA ARG A 62 6.84 11.70 -2.83
C ARG A 62 5.89 10.92 -1.93
N LYS A 63 4.60 10.94 -2.24
CA LYS A 63 3.57 10.18 -1.52
C LYS A 63 3.88 8.69 -1.48
N ASN A 64 4.38 8.14 -2.59
CA ASN A 64 4.69 6.72 -2.74
C ASN A 64 6.15 6.37 -2.37
N SER A 65 6.91 7.32 -1.83
CA SER A 65 8.30 7.05 -1.45
C SER A 65 8.47 6.58 -0.02
N GLN A 66 7.49 6.75 0.87
CA GLN A 66 7.59 6.28 2.26
C GLN A 66 6.21 6.01 2.87
N LEU A 67 6.14 5.01 3.75
CA LEU A 67 4.95 4.81 4.58
C LEU A 67 4.61 6.06 5.39
N PRO A 68 3.33 6.35 5.64
CA PRO A 68 2.93 7.36 6.61
C PRO A 68 3.61 7.14 7.96
N GLU A 69 3.94 8.21 8.66
CA GLU A 69 4.81 8.18 9.85
C GLU A 69 4.43 7.11 10.88
N LYS A 70 3.14 7.00 11.22
CA LYS A 70 2.65 5.98 12.17
C LYS A 70 2.92 4.55 11.68
N ALA A 71 2.71 4.30 10.40
CA ALA A 71 2.99 3.00 9.78
C ALA A 71 4.51 2.75 9.68
N TYR A 72 5.31 3.78 9.40
CA TYR A 72 6.77 3.67 9.39
C TYR A 72 7.34 3.39 10.79
N ARG A 73 6.85 4.08 11.83
CA ARG A 73 7.17 3.81 13.25
C ARG A 73 6.89 2.35 13.59
N ARG A 74 5.70 1.85 13.24
CA ARG A 74 5.32 0.44 13.50
C ARG A 74 6.21 -0.53 12.72
N TYR A 75 6.44 -0.28 11.42
CA TYR A 75 7.33 -1.09 10.59
C TYR A 75 8.72 -1.21 11.23
N TRP A 76 9.30 -0.09 11.66
CA TRP A 76 10.64 -0.07 12.26
C TRP A 76 10.70 -0.86 13.58
N GLN A 77 9.70 -0.70 14.45
CA GLN A 77 9.62 -1.49 15.69
C GLN A 77 9.55 -2.99 15.42
N LEU A 78 8.72 -3.40 14.46
CA LEU A 78 8.57 -4.81 14.09
C LEU A 78 9.83 -5.35 13.42
N ARG A 79 10.51 -4.54 12.60
CA ARG A 79 11.81 -4.90 12.03
C ARG A 79 12.86 -5.16 13.11
N LEU A 80 12.98 -4.29 14.10
CA LEU A 80 13.90 -4.49 15.22
C LEU A 80 13.56 -5.74 16.03
N LYS A 81 12.27 -6.01 16.27
CA LYS A 81 11.85 -7.25 16.93
C LYS A 81 12.19 -8.49 16.11
N ARG A 82 12.03 -8.42 14.79
CA ARG A 82 12.40 -9.50 13.87
C ARG A 82 13.91 -9.76 13.88
N GLU A 83 14.72 -8.71 13.85
CA GLU A 83 16.19 -8.79 13.94
C GLU A 83 16.66 -9.38 15.28
N ASN A 84 15.88 -9.17 16.35
CA ASN A 84 16.13 -9.76 17.67
C ASN A 84 15.41 -11.10 17.92
N GLU A 85 14.74 -11.67 16.91
CA GLU A 85 13.98 -12.93 17.01
C GLU A 85 12.88 -12.92 18.10
N THR A 86 12.33 -11.74 18.44
CA THR A 86 11.29 -11.57 19.48
C THR A 86 9.92 -11.21 18.89
N LEU A 87 9.71 -11.48 17.61
CA LEU A 87 8.47 -11.13 16.92
C LEU A 87 7.41 -12.22 17.16
N SER A 88 6.22 -11.85 17.62
CA SER A 88 5.12 -12.81 17.75
C SER A 88 4.43 -13.08 16.42
N ASP A 89 3.61 -14.12 16.33
CA ASP A 89 2.88 -14.48 15.10
C ASP A 89 1.95 -13.35 14.62
N ASP A 90 1.18 -12.73 15.51
CA ASP A 90 0.33 -11.56 15.18
C ASP A 90 1.17 -10.36 14.65
N GLU A 91 2.36 -10.19 15.22
CA GLU A 91 3.29 -9.15 14.82
C GLU A 91 3.97 -9.46 13.48
N GLN A 92 4.21 -10.73 13.18
CA GLN A 92 4.69 -11.21 11.89
C GLN A 92 3.67 -10.90 10.79
N GLN A 93 2.38 -11.20 11.01
CA GLN A 93 1.33 -10.84 10.05
C GLN A 93 1.28 -9.33 9.80
N THR A 94 1.35 -8.53 10.86
CA THR A 94 1.37 -7.06 10.75
C THR A 94 2.60 -6.58 9.97
N TYR A 95 3.76 -7.20 10.20
CA TYR A 95 5.00 -6.85 9.50
C TYR A 95 4.91 -7.17 8.00
N GLU A 96 4.37 -8.33 7.63
CA GLU A 96 4.13 -8.73 6.24
C GLU A 96 3.13 -7.81 5.53
N GLU A 97 2.08 -7.35 6.21
CA GLU A 97 1.15 -6.34 5.68
C GLU A 97 1.85 -5.02 5.37
N LEU A 98 2.76 -4.57 6.23
CA LEU A 98 3.54 -3.34 6.02
C LEU A 98 4.54 -3.50 4.87
N LEU A 99 5.17 -4.66 4.73
CA LEU A 99 6.03 -4.97 3.58
C LEU A 99 5.26 -4.94 2.26
N ARG A 100 4.10 -5.61 2.21
CA ARG A 100 3.23 -5.57 1.02
C ARG A 100 2.82 -4.16 0.63
N LYS A 101 2.51 -3.29 1.61
CA LYS A 101 2.23 -1.88 1.34
C LYS A 101 3.42 -1.15 0.74
N LEU A 102 4.63 -1.37 1.27
CA LEU A 102 5.85 -0.79 0.71
C LEU A 102 6.11 -1.25 -0.73
N GLU A 103 5.85 -2.53 -1.04
CA GLU A 103 5.99 -3.07 -2.40
C GLU A 103 5.04 -2.36 -3.37
N ILE A 104 3.76 -2.23 -3.01
CA ILE A 104 2.76 -1.52 -3.84
C ILE A 104 3.18 -0.06 -4.06
N MET A 105 3.60 0.63 -3.01
CA MET A 105 4.08 2.02 -3.11
C MET A 105 5.31 2.13 -4.01
N ASN A 106 6.24 1.17 -3.92
CA ASN A 106 7.42 1.15 -4.78
C ASN A 106 7.08 0.95 -6.26
N VAL A 107 6.11 0.09 -6.60
CA VAL A 107 5.63 -0.07 -7.98
C VAL A 107 5.09 1.26 -8.51
N LYS A 108 4.18 1.89 -7.76
CA LYS A 108 3.59 3.20 -8.12
C LYS A 108 4.66 4.27 -8.30
N ARG A 109 5.65 4.30 -7.40
CA ARG A 109 6.79 5.21 -7.49
C ARG A 109 7.61 5.00 -8.76
N LEU A 110 7.85 3.75 -9.17
CA LEU A 110 8.60 3.42 -10.38
C LEU A 110 7.84 3.82 -11.65
N GLU A 111 6.52 3.59 -11.69
CA GLU A 111 5.67 4.02 -12.81
C GLU A 111 5.71 5.54 -13.00
N ALA A 112 5.59 6.30 -11.92
CA ALA A 112 5.68 7.75 -11.97
C ALA A 112 7.10 8.26 -12.33
N LEU A 113 8.15 7.58 -11.87
CA LEU A 113 9.52 7.89 -12.30
C LEU A 113 9.74 7.62 -13.80
N ALA A 114 9.11 6.59 -14.35
CA ALA A 114 9.20 6.29 -15.78
C ALA A 114 8.62 7.43 -16.63
N ILE A 115 7.52 8.07 -16.18
CA ILE A 115 6.95 9.26 -16.83
C ILE A 115 7.99 10.39 -16.87
N LEU A 116 8.64 10.71 -15.74
CA LEU A 116 9.65 11.77 -15.71
C LEU A 116 10.88 11.45 -16.55
N VAL A 117 11.32 10.19 -16.58
CA VAL A 117 12.43 9.75 -17.46
C VAL A 117 12.09 10.00 -18.91
N GLN A 118 10.86 9.65 -19.33
CA GLN A 118 10.42 9.87 -20.71
C GLN A 118 10.33 11.36 -21.05
N ARG A 119 9.81 12.19 -20.14
CA ARG A 119 9.63 13.63 -20.37
C ARG A 119 10.94 14.41 -20.36
N TRP A 120 11.84 14.11 -19.43
CA TRP A 120 13.06 14.87 -19.21
C TRP A 120 14.25 14.31 -19.97
N GLY A 121 14.16 13.07 -20.47
CA GLY A 121 15.25 12.40 -21.19
C GLY A 121 16.47 12.11 -20.30
N LYS A 122 16.28 12.06 -18.98
CA LYS A 122 17.34 11.88 -17.98
C LYS A 122 17.25 10.51 -17.31
N PRO A 123 18.39 9.92 -16.88
CA PRO A 123 18.36 8.69 -16.11
C PRO A 123 17.70 8.89 -14.74
N VAL A 124 16.99 7.87 -14.25
CA VAL A 124 16.26 7.87 -12.96
C VAL A 124 17.11 8.41 -11.81
N LYS A 125 18.39 8.02 -11.76
CA LYS A 125 19.31 8.44 -10.69
C LYS A 125 19.55 9.95 -10.67
N GLU A 126 19.61 10.58 -11.83
CA GLU A 126 19.79 12.04 -11.94
C GLU A 126 18.51 12.76 -11.52
N ILE A 127 17.35 12.30 -12.02
CA ILE A 127 16.03 12.83 -11.64
C ILE A 127 15.82 12.76 -10.12
N MET A 128 16.11 11.60 -9.52
CA MET A 128 16.01 11.43 -8.07
C MET A 128 16.95 12.33 -7.30
N GLY A 129 18.16 12.58 -7.82
CA GLY A 129 19.13 13.48 -7.22
C GLY A 129 18.69 14.95 -7.27
N GLU A 130 18.22 15.41 -8.42
CA GLU A 130 17.72 16.78 -8.61
C GLU A 130 16.49 17.07 -7.76
N LEU A 131 15.61 16.08 -7.57
CA LEU A 131 14.37 16.23 -6.81
C LEU A 131 14.49 15.91 -5.31
N GLY A 132 15.67 15.45 -4.86
CA GLY A 132 15.89 15.03 -3.47
C GLY A 132 15.03 13.84 -3.05
N LEU A 133 14.79 12.89 -3.97
CA LEU A 133 13.87 11.75 -3.79
C LEU A 133 14.56 10.44 -3.41
N PHE A 134 15.80 10.51 -2.90
CA PHE A 134 16.45 9.35 -2.31
C PHE A 134 15.72 8.96 -1.03
N VAL A 135 15.04 7.82 -1.05
CA VAL A 135 14.47 7.25 0.16
C VAL A 135 15.22 5.96 0.49
N SER A 136 15.82 5.94 1.67
CA SER A 136 16.31 4.74 2.30
C SER A 136 15.27 4.27 3.30
N HIS A 137 14.61 3.14 3.01
CA HIS A 137 13.76 2.44 3.97
C HIS A 137 14.58 1.64 5.01
N PHE A 138 15.91 1.69 4.90
CA PHE A 138 16.84 0.99 5.78
C PHE A 138 17.44 1.91 6.84
N ASP A 139 17.30 3.22 6.67
CA ASP A 139 17.84 4.19 7.61
C ASP A 139 16.92 4.29 8.82
N LYS A 140 17.53 4.34 10.00
CA LYS A 140 16.83 4.52 11.26
C LYS A 140 16.04 5.83 11.17
N PRO A 141 14.73 5.83 11.43
CA PRO A 141 13.95 7.06 11.46
C PRO A 141 14.45 8.02 12.53
N GLU A 142 14.61 9.28 12.16
CA GLU A 142 14.60 10.41 13.09
C GLU A 142 13.16 10.87 13.26
N PHE A 143 12.53 10.42 14.34
CA PHE A 143 11.22 10.92 14.74
C PHE A 143 11.42 12.06 15.74
N SER A 144 10.93 13.25 15.39
CA SER A 144 10.81 14.37 16.33
C SER A 144 9.74 14.11 17.40
#